data_AF-A0A9D2LJF1-F1
#
_entry.id   AF-A0A9D2LJF1-F1
#
_cell.length_a   1.000
_cell.length_b   1.000
_cell.length_c   1.000
_cell.angle_alpha   90.00
_cell.angle_beta   90.00
_cell.angle_gamma   90.00
#
_symmetry.space_group_name_H-M   'P 1'
#
loop_
_entity.id
_entity.type
_entity.pdbx_description
1 polymer ?
#
loop_
_entity_poly.entity_id
_entity_poly.type
_entity_poly.pdbx_seq_one_letter_code
_entity_poly.pdbx_strand_id
1 'polypeptide(L)'
;MAKWLAVALVTGCCCGVVGSLFHIGVELATELREQHPWLLWCLPAAGLVIVAFYKLTKTEGQGTNDIIDAVHHGKPLSIWLLPAIFLGTVLTHLCGGSAGREGAALQMGGTIGRHTGSLFNLDDRDLRTATMAGMAAFFSALFGTPLTATVFAIVVISIGVVYHVAFIPCLTASLVSYWISLEMGVAPTRFTVAAPELEELMLLRVAVLGVGCALVSVLLCRTLHFAEHQMKKRLPNAWLRVVVGGCAVIALTYFCGTRDYNGAGMDVITAAVEQGTARPEAFALKILFTAVTLSAGFKGGEVVPSFFVGATFGCVVGPLLGIPAGFAAALGLTAVFCGATNCPLASIFLSVELFGDGGLLYFALVCGISYVLSGYNGLYSSQTIVYSKLKAQYINVRTNAYHAGEPVDPFHQAPEKPEE
;
A
#
# COMPACT_ATOMS: atom_id res chain seq x y z
N MET A 1 2.93 15.98 26.02
CA MET A 1 3.68 16.42 24.82
C MET A 1 5.11 15.85 24.79
N ALA A 2 5.97 16.10 25.79
CA ALA A 2 7.35 15.58 25.83
C ALA A 2 7.45 14.05 25.64
N LYS A 3 6.57 13.29 26.31
CA LYS A 3 6.40 11.83 26.12
C LYS A 3 6.27 11.44 24.64
N TRP A 4 5.37 12.11 23.92
CA TRP A 4 5.10 11.82 22.51
C TRP A 4 6.26 12.20 21.60
N LEU A 5 6.95 13.31 21.89
CA LEU A 5 8.16 13.68 21.16
C LEU A 5 9.27 12.64 21.35
N ALA A 6 9.47 12.13 22.57
CA ALA A 6 10.47 11.10 22.83
C ALA A 6 10.14 9.78 22.11
N VAL A 7 8.90 9.30 22.23
CA VAL A 7 8.45 8.08 21.53
C VAL A 7 8.55 8.24 20.01
N ALA A 8 8.10 9.39 19.48
CA ALA A 8 8.15 9.67 18.05
C ALA A 8 9.59 9.78 17.53
N LEU A 9 10.51 10.37 18.30
CA LEU A 9 11.92 10.46 17.93
C LEU A 9 12.57 9.07 17.86
N VAL A 10 12.39 8.25 18.89
CA VAL A 10 12.93 6.88 18.90
C VAL A 10 12.32 6.04 17.77
N THR A 11 11.01 6.09 17.62
CA THR A 11 10.29 5.35 16.55
C THR A 11 10.74 5.83 15.17
N GLY A 12 10.83 7.14 14.96
CA GLY A 12 11.30 7.75 13.71
C GLY A 12 12.74 7.37 13.39
N CYS A 13 13.62 7.33 14.40
CA CYS A 13 15.00 6.87 14.22
C CYS A 13 15.10 5.40 13.80
N CYS A 14 14.41 4.52 14.54
CA CYS A 14 14.40 3.09 14.23
C CYS A 14 13.77 2.81 12.85
N CYS A 15 12.61 3.40 12.56
CA CYS A 15 11.94 3.26 11.26
C CYS A 15 12.75 3.89 10.12
N GLY A 16 13.46 4.99 10.36
CA GLY A 16 14.33 5.63 9.36
C GLY A 16 15.47 4.71 8.95
N VAL A 17 16.23 4.18 9.92
CA VAL A 17 17.35 3.29 9.65
C VAL A 17 16.87 1.98 9.00
N VAL A 18 15.90 1.30 9.61
CA VAL A 18 15.41 0.01 9.08
C VAL A 18 14.69 0.20 7.75
N GLY A 19 13.93 1.27 7.59
CA GLY A 19 13.24 1.63 6.35
C GLY A 19 14.20 1.91 5.20
N SER A 20 15.29 2.65 5.46
CA SER A 20 16.33 2.90 4.46
C SER A 20 17.10 1.65 4.07
N LEU A 21 17.49 0.82 5.05
CA LEU A 21 18.11 -0.48 4.74
C LEU A 21 17.19 -1.37 3.92
N PHE A 22 15.88 -1.32 4.19
CA PHE A 22 14.89 -2.05 3.43
C PHE A 22 14.74 -1.51 2.01
N HIS A 23 14.68 -0.19 1.83
CA HIS A 23 14.65 0.46 0.53
C HIS A 23 15.85 0.03 -0.32
N ILE A 24 17.07 0.23 0.21
CA ILE A 24 18.33 -0.11 -0.45
C ILE A 24 18.38 -1.61 -0.76
N GLY A 25 17.93 -2.47 0.17
CA GLY A 25 17.90 -3.91 -0.05
C GLY A 25 16.97 -4.33 -1.20
N VAL A 26 15.81 -3.69 -1.33
CA VAL A 26 14.85 -3.95 -2.42
C VAL A 26 15.35 -3.38 -3.76
N GLU A 27 16.00 -2.21 -3.74
CA GLU A 27 16.61 -1.59 -4.92
C GLU A 27 17.76 -2.45 -5.45
N LEU A 28 18.72 -2.82 -4.59
CA LEU A 28 19.81 -3.73 -4.94
C LEU A 28 19.32 -5.08 -5.45
N ALA A 29 18.25 -5.62 -4.84
CA ALA A 29 17.62 -6.85 -5.32
C ALA A 29 17.04 -6.70 -6.75
N THR A 30 16.50 -5.51 -7.06
CA THR A 30 15.95 -5.19 -8.37
C THR A 30 17.07 -5.04 -9.41
N GLU A 31 18.12 -4.30 -9.08
CA GLU A 31 19.31 -4.13 -9.93
C GLU A 31 20.01 -5.46 -10.21
N LEU A 32 20.23 -6.28 -9.18
CA LEU A 32 20.90 -7.57 -9.33
C LEU A 32 20.10 -8.51 -10.23
N ARG A 33 18.76 -8.50 -10.12
CA ARG A 33 17.86 -9.24 -11.01
C ARG A 33 17.97 -8.78 -12.46
N GLU A 34 18.15 -7.49 -12.71
CA GLU A 34 18.31 -6.94 -14.05
C GLU A 34 19.66 -7.33 -14.66
N GLN A 35 20.73 -7.27 -13.86
CA GLN A 35 22.07 -7.73 -14.25
C GLN A 35 22.14 -9.25 -14.43
N HIS A 36 21.36 -10.00 -13.67
CA HIS A 36 21.32 -11.46 -13.68
C HIS A 36 19.92 -12.02 -13.97
N PRO A 37 19.50 -11.97 -15.26
CA PRO A 37 18.25 -12.51 -15.77
C PRO A 37 17.83 -13.90 -15.28
N TRP A 38 18.80 -14.76 -14.94
CA TRP A 38 18.57 -16.13 -14.51
C TRP A 38 17.97 -16.21 -13.10
N LEU A 39 18.10 -15.18 -12.27
CA LEU A 39 17.55 -15.13 -10.91
C LEU A 39 16.02 -15.31 -10.86
N LEU A 40 15.34 -15.00 -11.95
CA LEU A 40 13.90 -15.26 -12.11
C LEU A 40 13.56 -16.76 -11.93
N TRP A 41 14.43 -17.67 -12.40
CA TRP A 41 14.24 -19.11 -12.26
C TRP A 41 14.37 -19.60 -10.82
N CYS A 42 14.98 -18.80 -9.93
CA CYS A 42 15.08 -19.10 -8.51
C CYS A 42 13.82 -18.75 -7.73
N LEU A 43 12.79 -18.15 -8.36
CA LEU A 43 11.57 -17.72 -7.68
C LEU A 43 10.85 -18.83 -6.89
N PRO A 44 10.70 -20.07 -7.39
CA PRO A 44 10.14 -21.16 -6.60
C PRO A 44 10.97 -21.49 -5.35
N ALA A 45 12.30 -21.50 -5.49
CA ALA A 45 13.22 -21.77 -4.39
C ALA A 45 13.18 -20.65 -3.34
N ALA A 46 13.16 -19.38 -3.76
CA ALA A 46 12.95 -18.24 -2.87
C ALA A 46 11.61 -18.35 -2.13
N GLY A 47 10.55 -18.78 -2.81
CA GLY A 47 9.25 -19.05 -2.20
C GLY A 47 9.33 -20.08 -1.07
N LEU A 48 10.06 -21.18 -1.26
CA LEU A 48 10.29 -22.19 -0.22
C LEU A 48 11.04 -21.58 0.99
N VAL A 49 12.10 -20.79 0.75
CA VAL A 49 12.85 -20.10 1.82
C VAL A 49 11.95 -19.15 2.60
N ILE A 50 11.10 -18.39 1.91
CA ILE A 50 10.11 -17.49 2.53
C ILE A 50 9.17 -18.28 3.44
N VAL A 51 8.59 -19.38 2.95
CA VAL A 51 7.68 -20.22 3.75
C VAL A 51 8.43 -20.78 4.97
N ALA A 52 9.63 -21.31 4.79
CA ALA A 52 10.47 -21.85 5.86
C ALA A 52 10.70 -20.81 6.96
N PHE A 53 11.04 -19.58 6.57
CA PHE A 53 11.36 -18.51 7.50
C PHE A 53 10.14 -18.00 8.27
N TYR A 54 8.97 -17.90 7.63
CA TYR A 54 7.71 -17.57 8.29
C TYR A 54 7.27 -18.65 9.28
N LYS A 55 7.48 -19.93 8.96
CA LYS A 55 7.26 -21.05 9.89
C LYS A 55 8.18 -20.97 11.10
N LEU A 56 9.48 -20.76 10.86
CA LEU A 56 10.50 -20.67 11.90
C LEU A 56 10.23 -19.54 12.88
N THR A 57 9.81 -18.38 12.37
CA THR A 57 9.48 -17.19 13.17
C THR A 57 8.07 -17.22 13.78
N LYS A 58 7.27 -18.26 13.50
CA LYS A 58 5.86 -18.42 13.92
C LYS A 58 5.01 -17.20 13.55
N THR A 59 5.27 -16.61 12.39
CA THR A 59 4.56 -15.44 11.85
C THR A 59 3.68 -15.81 10.64
N GLU A 60 3.47 -17.10 10.41
CA GLU A 60 2.57 -17.60 9.37
C GLU A 60 1.20 -16.94 9.46
N GLY A 61 0.67 -16.49 8.32
CA GLY A 61 -0.64 -15.85 8.23
C GLY A 61 -0.68 -14.37 8.67
N GLN A 62 0.38 -13.84 9.29
CA GLN A 62 0.44 -12.41 9.62
C GLN A 62 0.62 -11.56 8.35
N GLY A 63 -0.09 -10.44 8.30
CA GLY A 63 -0.04 -9.46 7.22
C GLY A 63 -0.52 -8.07 7.65
N THR A 64 -0.81 -7.21 6.68
CA THR A 64 -1.20 -5.81 6.94
C THR A 64 -2.51 -5.71 7.75
N ASN A 65 -3.44 -6.65 7.58
CA ASN A 65 -4.66 -6.72 8.37
C ASN A 65 -4.39 -6.90 9.87
N ASP A 66 -3.34 -7.64 10.27
CA ASP A 66 -2.98 -7.80 11.68
C ASP A 66 -2.49 -6.50 12.31
N ILE A 67 -1.87 -5.62 11.52
CA ILE A 67 -1.45 -4.29 11.97
C ILE A 67 -2.68 -3.41 12.23
N ILE A 68 -3.66 -3.46 11.32
CA ILE A 68 -4.94 -2.74 11.50
C ILE A 68 -5.68 -3.28 12.73
N ASP A 69 -5.74 -4.60 12.90
CA ASP A 69 -6.33 -5.25 14.08
C ASP A 69 -5.56 -4.90 15.37
N ALA A 70 -4.23 -4.73 15.33
CA ALA A 70 -3.44 -4.29 16.47
C ALA A 70 -3.83 -2.87 16.91
N VAL A 71 -4.14 -1.98 15.96
CA VAL A 71 -4.60 -0.63 16.28
C VAL A 71 -6.07 -0.60 16.72
N HIS A 72 -6.95 -1.41 16.14
CA HIS A 72 -8.35 -1.50 16.57
C HIS A 72 -8.55 -2.22 17.91
N HIS A 73 -7.91 -3.37 18.08
CA HIS A 73 -8.21 -4.34 19.12
C HIS A 73 -7.05 -4.59 20.09
N GLY A 74 -5.91 -3.92 19.92
CA GLY A 74 -4.74 -4.14 20.79
C GLY A 74 -4.09 -5.51 20.62
N LYS A 75 -4.32 -6.18 19.48
CA LYS A 75 -3.71 -7.48 19.17
C LYS A 75 -2.17 -7.37 19.28
N PRO A 76 -1.51 -8.28 20.01
CA PRO A 76 -0.06 -8.24 20.13
C PRO A 76 0.62 -8.53 18.79
N LEU A 77 1.71 -7.81 18.51
CA LEU A 77 2.53 -7.99 17.30
C LEU A 77 3.85 -8.65 17.67
N SER A 78 4.18 -9.76 17.00
CA SER A 78 5.47 -10.44 17.18
C SER A 78 6.60 -9.58 16.60
N ILE A 79 7.66 -9.35 17.38
CA ILE A 79 8.85 -8.65 16.87
C ILE A 79 9.50 -9.40 15.70
N TRP A 80 9.32 -10.73 15.64
CA TRP A 80 9.85 -11.57 14.57
C TRP A 80 9.16 -11.36 13.21
N LEU A 81 8.03 -10.64 13.18
CA LEU A 81 7.40 -10.24 11.92
C LEU A 81 8.32 -9.32 11.12
N LEU A 82 9.08 -8.44 11.79
CA LEU A 82 9.98 -7.47 11.18
C LEU A 82 11.05 -8.13 10.29
N PRO A 83 11.92 -9.03 10.81
CA PRO A 83 12.89 -9.71 9.95
C PRO A 83 12.22 -10.63 8.92
N ALA A 84 11.06 -11.22 9.23
CA ALA A 84 10.33 -12.10 8.32
C ALA A 84 9.85 -11.36 7.07
N ILE A 85 9.18 -10.23 7.24
CA ILE A 85 8.66 -9.42 6.13
C ILE A 85 9.78 -8.70 5.37
N PHE A 86 10.83 -8.28 6.06
CA PHE A 86 12.01 -7.68 5.44
C PHE A 86 12.65 -8.67 4.44
N LEU A 87 13.09 -9.84 4.93
CA LEU A 87 13.75 -10.84 4.10
C LEU A 87 12.81 -11.40 3.04
N GLY A 88 11.54 -11.62 3.41
CA GLY A 88 10.55 -12.15 2.49
C GLY A 88 10.31 -11.23 1.28
N THR A 89 10.25 -9.92 1.51
CA THR A 89 10.02 -8.95 0.43
C THR A 89 11.28 -8.78 -0.43
N VAL A 90 12.47 -8.68 0.18
CA VAL A 90 13.73 -8.62 -0.58
C VAL A 90 13.90 -9.84 -1.49
N LEU A 91 13.66 -11.05 -0.98
CA LEU A 91 13.73 -12.28 -1.79
C LEU A 91 12.66 -12.31 -2.90
N THR A 92 11.45 -11.83 -2.61
CA THR A 92 10.38 -11.74 -3.60
C THR A 92 10.80 -10.82 -4.76
N HIS A 93 11.36 -9.65 -4.46
CA HIS A 93 11.83 -8.71 -5.49
C HIS A 93 13.06 -9.25 -6.24
N LEU A 94 14.03 -9.84 -5.53
CA LEU A 94 15.25 -10.41 -6.11
C LEU A 94 14.95 -11.46 -7.18
N CYS A 95 14.00 -12.35 -6.91
CA CYS A 95 13.61 -13.39 -7.85
C CYS A 95 12.47 -12.96 -8.79
N GLY A 96 12.06 -11.68 -8.79
CA GLY A 96 11.12 -11.13 -9.76
C GLY A 96 9.63 -11.40 -9.48
N GLY A 97 9.25 -11.72 -8.24
CA GLY A 97 7.85 -11.69 -7.84
C GLY A 97 7.26 -10.28 -7.99
N SER A 98 6.02 -10.18 -8.47
CA SER A 98 5.34 -8.90 -8.63
C SER A 98 4.71 -8.46 -7.30
N ALA A 99 5.40 -7.57 -6.60
CA ALA A 99 4.98 -7.02 -5.33
C ALA A 99 5.54 -5.60 -5.15
N GLY A 100 4.89 -4.81 -4.30
CA GLY A 100 5.37 -3.54 -3.78
C GLY A 100 6.07 -3.70 -2.44
N ARG A 101 6.47 -2.58 -1.83
CA ARG A 101 7.23 -2.54 -0.56
C ARG A 101 6.44 -1.96 0.61
N GLU A 102 5.18 -1.58 0.40
CA GLU A 102 4.41 -0.72 1.32
C GLU A 102 3.59 -1.47 2.35
N GLY A 103 2.96 -2.57 1.94
CA GLY A 103 2.33 -3.49 2.89
C GLY A 103 3.35 -4.00 3.90
N ALA A 104 4.58 -4.26 3.42
CA ALA A 104 5.73 -4.56 4.26
C ALA A 104 6.13 -3.38 5.16
N ALA A 105 6.09 -2.15 4.64
CA ALA A 105 6.34 -0.92 5.40
C ALA A 105 5.40 -0.74 6.59
N LEU A 106 4.08 -0.91 6.37
CA LEU A 106 3.08 -0.80 7.43
C LEU A 106 3.30 -1.88 8.50
N GLN A 107 3.67 -3.10 8.09
CA GLN A 107 3.96 -4.20 9.00
C GLN A 107 5.20 -3.96 9.86
N MET A 108 6.32 -3.58 9.25
CA MET A 108 7.55 -3.27 9.99
C MET A 108 7.37 -2.03 10.85
N GLY A 109 6.83 -0.95 10.30
CA GLY A 109 6.57 0.29 11.01
C GLY A 109 5.64 0.10 12.19
N GLY A 110 4.49 -0.55 11.99
CA GLY A 110 3.55 -0.86 13.08
C GLY A 110 4.18 -1.73 14.17
N THR A 111 4.99 -2.73 13.79
CA THR A 111 5.72 -3.57 14.73
C THR A 111 6.74 -2.75 15.53
N ILE A 112 7.58 -1.96 14.88
CA ILE A 112 8.56 -1.08 15.55
C ILE A 112 7.83 -0.13 16.50
N GLY A 113 6.80 0.56 16.02
CA GLY A 113 6.02 1.52 16.82
C GLY A 113 5.38 0.88 18.05
N ARG A 114 4.76 -0.30 17.93
CA ARG A 114 4.18 -1.03 19.07
C ARG A 114 5.24 -1.42 20.10
N HIS A 115 6.40 -1.92 19.65
CA HIS A 115 7.49 -2.34 20.54
C HIS A 115 8.20 -1.15 21.19
N THR A 116 8.40 -0.05 20.47
CA THR A 116 8.88 1.20 21.05
C THR A 116 7.89 1.70 22.10
N GLY A 117 6.58 1.71 21.82
CA GLY A 117 5.58 2.06 22.83
C GLY A 117 5.63 1.14 24.07
N SER A 118 5.84 -0.16 23.87
CA SER A 118 5.99 -1.11 24.99
C SER A 118 7.23 -0.83 25.83
N LEU A 119 8.34 -0.41 25.22
CA LEU A 119 9.57 -0.02 25.93
C LEU A 119 9.35 1.20 26.84
N PHE A 120 8.47 2.12 26.44
CA PHE A 120 8.07 3.28 27.24
C PHE A 120 6.92 2.98 28.22
N ASN A 121 6.53 1.71 28.39
CA ASN A 121 5.42 1.28 29.26
C ASN A 121 4.11 2.05 29.00
N LEU A 122 3.79 2.25 27.73
CA LEU A 122 2.54 2.89 27.31
C LEU A 122 1.33 2.00 27.63
N ASP A 123 0.19 2.63 27.92
CA ASP A 123 -1.10 1.94 28.03
C ASP A 123 -1.62 1.52 26.64
N ASP A 124 -2.68 0.72 26.59
CA ASP A 124 -3.16 0.19 25.31
C ASP A 124 -3.62 1.27 24.33
N ARG A 125 -4.16 2.39 24.83
CA ARG A 125 -4.59 3.52 23.99
C ARG A 125 -3.38 4.23 23.38
N ASP A 126 -2.33 4.46 24.17
CA ASP A 126 -1.11 5.08 23.66
C ASP A 126 -0.30 4.13 22.77
N LEU A 127 -0.32 2.82 23.03
CA LEU A 127 0.33 1.82 22.17
C LEU A 127 -0.27 1.79 20.75
N ARG A 128 -1.58 2.02 20.61
CA ARG A 128 -2.25 2.19 19.31
C ARG A 128 -1.71 3.41 18.56
N THR A 129 -1.52 4.51 19.27
CA THR A 129 -0.93 5.74 18.71
C THR A 129 0.54 5.55 18.33
N ALA A 130 1.33 4.84 19.16
CA ALA A 130 2.71 4.50 18.83
C ALA A 130 2.80 3.59 17.59
N THR A 131 1.86 2.64 17.44
CA THR A 131 1.76 1.78 16.25
C THR A 131 1.49 2.60 14.99
N MET A 132 0.53 3.55 15.03
CA MET A 132 0.29 4.48 13.93
C MET A 132 1.51 5.36 13.61
N ALA A 133 2.21 5.85 14.64
CA ALA A 133 3.43 6.63 14.44
C ALA A 133 4.54 5.83 13.76
N GLY A 134 4.68 4.55 14.11
CA GLY A 134 5.60 3.63 13.44
C GLY A 134 5.22 3.36 11.98
N MET A 135 3.93 3.15 11.69
CA MET A 135 3.42 3.02 10.31
C MET A 135 3.75 4.26 9.48
N ALA A 136 3.47 5.45 10.01
CA ALA A 136 3.78 6.72 9.34
C ALA A 136 5.29 6.88 9.11
N ALA A 137 6.10 6.66 10.14
CA ALA A 137 7.56 6.76 10.05
C ALA A 137 8.13 5.87 8.95
N PHE A 138 7.80 4.57 8.96
CA PHE A 138 8.37 3.63 8.00
C PHE A 138 7.89 3.92 6.57
N PHE A 139 6.60 4.25 6.39
CA PHE A 139 6.09 4.64 5.08
C PHE A 139 6.81 5.90 4.55
N SER A 140 7.10 6.85 5.43
CA SER A 140 7.84 8.07 5.10
C SER A 140 9.29 7.81 4.70
N ALA A 141 10.00 6.89 5.37
CA ALA A 141 11.35 6.49 4.97
C ALA A 141 11.41 5.89 3.56
N LEU A 142 10.33 5.22 3.14
CA LEU A 142 10.27 4.54 1.85
C LEU A 142 9.93 5.47 0.68
N PHE A 143 9.03 6.43 0.88
CA PHE A 143 8.56 7.28 -0.21
C PHE A 143 9.10 8.70 -0.16
N GLY A 144 9.54 9.15 1.01
CA GLY A 144 9.85 10.55 1.23
C GLY A 144 8.62 11.46 1.21
N THR A 145 7.44 10.92 1.59
CA THR A 145 6.15 11.60 1.63
C THR A 145 5.62 11.68 3.07
N PRO A 146 6.24 12.50 3.95
CA PRO A 146 5.93 12.49 5.37
C PRO A 146 4.50 12.91 5.73
N LEU A 147 3.92 13.88 5.01
CA LEU A 147 2.57 14.33 5.30
C LEU A 147 1.55 13.26 4.91
N THR A 148 1.74 12.66 3.74
CA THR A 148 0.94 11.53 3.26
C THR A 148 1.01 10.36 4.22
N ALA A 149 2.22 9.98 4.65
CA ALA A 149 2.43 8.86 5.55
C ALA A 149 1.69 9.06 6.88
N THR A 150 1.77 10.28 7.42
CA THR A 150 1.08 10.71 8.64
C THR A 150 -0.43 10.57 8.49
N VAL A 151 -1.00 11.19 7.46
CA VAL A 151 -2.45 11.21 7.25
C VAL A 151 -2.94 9.79 6.95
N PHE A 152 -2.23 9.06 6.09
CA PHE A 152 -2.55 7.67 5.73
C PHE A 152 -2.61 6.78 6.96
N ALA A 153 -1.58 6.78 7.81
CA ALA A 153 -1.56 5.96 9.02
C ALA A 153 -2.73 6.25 9.97
N ILE A 154 -3.20 7.50 10.02
CA ILE A 154 -4.32 7.93 10.86
C ILE A 154 -5.68 7.50 10.29
N VAL A 155 -5.87 7.61 8.96
CA VAL A 155 -7.19 7.38 8.33
C VAL A 155 -7.39 5.96 7.78
N VAL A 156 -6.30 5.22 7.54
CA VAL A 156 -6.38 3.89 6.91
C VAL A 156 -7.05 2.85 7.80
N ILE A 157 -7.12 3.07 9.11
CA ILE A 157 -7.64 2.10 10.07
C ILE A 157 -9.18 2.16 10.14
N SER A 158 -9.71 3.37 10.36
CA SER A 158 -11.15 3.65 10.45
C SER A 158 -11.54 4.75 9.46
N ILE A 159 -12.12 4.35 8.34
CA ILE A 159 -12.52 5.25 7.27
C ILE A 159 -13.72 6.10 7.74
N GLY A 160 -13.53 7.41 7.70
CA GLY A 160 -14.49 8.40 8.22
C GLY A 160 -14.17 8.93 9.61
N VAL A 161 -13.10 8.46 10.27
CA VAL A 161 -12.63 8.96 11.57
C VAL A 161 -11.17 9.43 11.44
N VAL A 162 -10.87 10.60 12.00
CA VAL A 162 -9.51 11.14 12.06
C VAL A 162 -9.07 11.20 13.53
N TYR A 163 -8.09 10.37 13.89
CA TYR A 163 -7.50 10.36 15.24
C TYR A 163 -6.54 11.53 15.42
N HIS A 164 -7.07 12.73 15.71
CA HIS A 164 -6.29 13.96 15.85
C HIS A 164 -5.18 13.86 16.92
N VAL A 165 -5.39 13.04 17.96
CA VAL A 165 -4.39 12.78 19.02
C VAL A 165 -3.11 12.15 18.46
N ALA A 166 -3.22 11.39 17.37
CA ALA A 166 -2.09 10.72 16.73
C ALA A 166 -1.34 11.63 15.74
N PHE A 167 -1.85 12.82 15.41
CA PHE A 167 -1.27 13.69 14.40
C PHE A 167 0.17 14.10 14.72
N ILE A 168 0.40 14.70 15.90
CA ILE A 168 1.75 15.14 16.29
C ILE A 168 2.73 13.96 16.43
N PRO A 169 2.41 12.85 17.13
CA PRO A 169 3.29 11.68 17.18
C PRO A 169 3.65 11.14 15.80
N CYS A 170 2.66 10.98 14.91
CA CYS A 170 2.88 10.45 13.57
C CYS A 170 3.71 11.40 12.72
N LEU A 171 3.39 12.70 12.71
CA LEU A 171 4.11 13.69 11.92
C LEU A 171 5.56 13.81 12.37
N THR A 172 5.81 13.89 13.67
CA THR A 172 7.19 13.96 14.20
C THR A 172 7.98 12.71 13.83
N ALA A 173 7.41 11.51 14.04
CA ALA A 173 8.11 10.27 13.69
C ALA A 173 8.36 10.16 12.18
N SER A 174 7.40 10.59 11.36
CA SER A 174 7.50 10.66 9.90
C SER A 174 8.60 11.59 9.42
N LEU A 175 8.67 12.81 9.95
CA LEU A 175 9.70 13.79 9.58
C LEU A 175 11.10 13.34 10.00
N VAL A 176 11.25 12.78 11.21
CA VAL A 176 12.54 12.22 11.69
C VAL A 176 12.98 11.07 10.78
N SER A 177 12.05 10.16 10.47
CA SER A 177 12.33 9.00 9.62
C SER A 177 12.70 9.41 8.19
N TYR A 178 12.04 10.44 7.65
CA TYR A 178 12.39 11.04 6.35
C TYR A 178 13.77 11.68 6.36
N TRP A 179 14.11 12.43 7.42
CA TRP A 179 15.42 13.06 7.53
C TRP A 179 16.55 12.03 7.57
N ILE A 180 16.37 10.95 8.33
CA ILE A 180 17.32 9.84 8.38
C ILE A 180 17.42 9.14 7.02
N SER A 181 16.30 8.96 6.31
CA SER A 181 16.35 8.33 5.01
C SER A 181 17.16 9.13 3.99
N LEU A 182 17.05 10.46 4.03
CA LEU A 182 17.89 11.35 3.21
C LEU A 182 19.37 11.22 3.55
N GLU A 183 19.72 11.20 4.84
CA GLU A 183 21.12 11.06 5.30
C GLU A 183 21.72 9.70 4.89
N MET A 184 20.89 8.67 4.80
CA MET A 184 21.29 7.34 4.30
C MET A 184 21.30 7.24 2.76
N GLY A 185 21.05 8.33 2.05
CA GLY A 185 21.11 8.38 0.57
C GLY A 185 19.86 7.88 -0.14
N VAL A 186 18.74 7.68 0.56
CA VAL A 186 17.46 7.27 -0.06
C VAL A 186 16.77 8.50 -0.62
N ALA A 187 16.70 8.57 -1.96
CA ALA A 187 16.04 9.66 -2.64
C ALA A 187 14.50 9.60 -2.47
N PRO A 188 13.85 10.74 -2.19
CA PRO A 188 12.39 10.81 -2.16
C PRO A 188 11.81 10.56 -3.54
N THR A 189 10.68 9.86 -3.60
CA THR A 189 9.96 9.64 -4.86
C THR A 189 9.26 10.93 -5.27
N ARG A 190 9.70 11.53 -6.38
CA ARG A 190 9.05 12.70 -7.00
C ARG A 190 9.02 12.49 -8.50
N PHE A 191 7.94 12.92 -9.11
CA PHE A 191 7.77 12.88 -10.56
C PHE A 191 7.55 14.29 -11.09
N THR A 192 8.10 14.56 -12.26
CA THR A 192 7.87 15.83 -12.94
C THR A 192 6.66 15.72 -13.86
N VAL A 193 5.60 16.46 -13.55
CA VAL A 193 4.39 16.50 -14.38
C VAL A 193 3.82 17.91 -14.46
N ALA A 194 3.48 18.34 -15.68
CA ALA A 194 2.83 19.62 -15.91
C ALA A 194 1.31 19.47 -15.77
N ALA A 195 0.73 20.15 -14.78
CA ALA A 195 -0.73 20.25 -14.65
C ALA A 195 -1.26 21.32 -15.63
N PRO A 196 -2.30 21.02 -16.43
CA PRO A 196 -3.01 22.02 -17.21
C PRO A 196 -3.64 23.09 -16.31
N GLU A 197 -3.91 24.26 -16.87
CA GLU A 197 -4.71 25.29 -16.19
C GLU A 197 -6.10 24.76 -15.81
N LEU A 198 -6.72 25.39 -14.81
CA LEU A 198 -8.03 24.98 -14.33
C LEU A 198 -9.10 25.36 -15.35
N GLU A 199 -9.71 24.36 -16.00
CA GLU A 199 -10.76 24.55 -17.02
C GLU A 199 -11.95 23.62 -16.73
N GLU A 200 -13.17 24.12 -16.94
CA GLU A 200 -14.41 23.37 -16.70
C GLU A 200 -14.49 22.06 -17.50
N LEU A 201 -14.09 22.11 -18.78
CA LEU A 201 -14.08 20.93 -19.63
C LEU A 201 -13.04 19.89 -19.17
N MET A 202 -11.89 20.35 -18.68
CA MET A 202 -10.87 19.47 -18.09
C MET A 202 -11.39 18.81 -16.81
N LEU A 203 -12.11 19.54 -15.94
CA LEU A 203 -12.74 18.95 -14.76
C LEU A 203 -13.72 17.84 -15.12
N LEU A 204 -14.52 18.02 -16.17
CA LEU A 204 -15.42 16.97 -16.67
C LEU A 204 -14.64 15.75 -17.19
N ARG A 205 -13.57 15.96 -17.97
CA ARG A 205 -12.70 14.88 -18.46
C ARG A 205 -12.06 14.10 -17.32
N VAL A 206 -11.55 14.80 -16.30
CA VAL A 206 -10.97 14.20 -15.09
C VAL A 206 -12.02 13.43 -14.29
N ALA A 207 -13.25 13.93 -14.22
CA ALA A 207 -14.35 13.21 -13.58
C ALA A 207 -14.64 11.88 -14.28
N VAL A 208 -14.68 11.87 -15.62
CA VAL A 208 -14.86 10.64 -16.42
C VAL A 208 -13.70 9.67 -16.21
N LEU A 209 -12.45 10.16 -16.20
CA LEU A 209 -11.28 9.34 -15.88
C LEU A 209 -11.39 8.73 -14.47
N GLY A 210 -11.89 9.50 -13.50
CA GLY A 210 -12.11 9.05 -12.13
C GLY A 210 -13.08 7.88 -12.01
N VAL A 211 -14.15 7.87 -12.82
CA VAL A 211 -15.06 6.71 -12.92
C VAL A 211 -14.31 5.47 -13.40
N GLY A 212 -13.50 5.60 -14.46
CA GLY A 212 -12.67 4.52 -14.97
C GLY A 212 -11.68 3.99 -13.92
N CYS A 213 -10.99 4.88 -13.21
CA CYS A 213 -10.06 4.54 -12.14
C CYS A 213 -10.76 3.83 -10.98
N ALA A 214 -11.99 4.24 -10.63
CA ALA A 214 -12.79 3.55 -9.63
C ALA A 214 -13.04 2.09 -10.02
N LEU A 215 -13.48 1.84 -11.26
CA LEU A 215 -13.72 0.49 -11.77
C LEU A 215 -12.44 -0.36 -11.76
N VAL A 216 -11.32 0.22 -12.17
CA VAL A 216 -10.02 -0.45 -12.16
C VAL A 216 -9.57 -0.76 -10.72
N SER A 217 -9.80 0.13 -9.76
CA SER A 217 -9.49 -0.13 -8.35
C SER A 217 -10.33 -1.29 -7.78
N VAL A 218 -11.60 -1.39 -8.16
CA VAL A 218 -12.48 -2.51 -7.79
C VAL A 218 -12.00 -3.80 -8.44
N LEU A 219 -11.62 -3.75 -9.72
CA LEU A 219 -11.06 -4.90 -10.44
C LEU A 219 -9.78 -5.40 -9.76
N LEU A 220 -8.86 -4.50 -9.40
CA LEU A 220 -7.63 -4.83 -8.66
C LEU A 220 -7.98 -5.53 -7.34
N CYS A 221 -8.78 -4.88 -6.48
CA CYS A 221 -9.08 -5.42 -5.15
C CYS A 221 -9.79 -6.78 -5.23
N ARG A 222 -10.83 -6.90 -6.08
CA ARG A 222 -11.56 -8.16 -6.24
C ARG A 222 -10.68 -9.28 -6.78
N THR A 223 -9.79 -8.98 -7.72
CA THR A 223 -8.89 -9.99 -8.29
C THR A 223 -7.89 -10.49 -7.24
N LEU A 224 -7.31 -9.60 -6.44
CA LEU A 224 -6.40 -9.96 -5.36
C LEU A 224 -7.08 -10.86 -4.32
N HIS A 225 -8.26 -10.45 -3.81
CA HIS A 225 -9.02 -11.23 -2.82
C HIS A 225 -9.51 -12.57 -3.37
N PHE A 226 -10.01 -12.57 -4.61
CA PHE A 226 -10.43 -13.80 -5.28
C PHE A 226 -9.26 -14.76 -5.47
N ALA A 227 -8.12 -14.28 -5.96
CA ALA A 227 -6.93 -15.08 -6.14
C ALA A 227 -6.44 -15.64 -4.80
N GLU A 228 -6.38 -14.83 -3.73
CA GLU A 228 -5.99 -15.29 -2.40
C GLU A 228 -6.88 -16.43 -1.89
N HIS A 229 -8.21 -16.26 -1.96
CA HIS A 229 -9.16 -17.26 -1.51
C HIS A 229 -9.06 -18.56 -2.33
N GLN A 230 -9.04 -18.43 -3.65
CA GLN A 230 -9.01 -19.59 -4.54
C GLN A 230 -7.68 -20.35 -4.47
N MET A 231 -6.57 -19.63 -4.35
CA MET A 231 -5.25 -20.25 -4.24
C MET A 231 -5.13 -21.04 -2.92
N LYS A 232 -5.58 -20.47 -1.80
CA LYS A 232 -5.63 -21.17 -0.51
C LYS A 232 -6.55 -22.40 -0.55
N LYS A 233 -7.72 -22.29 -1.21
CA LYS A 233 -8.69 -23.39 -1.33
C LYS A 233 -8.18 -24.54 -2.21
N ARG A 234 -7.54 -24.22 -3.34
CA ARG A 234 -7.05 -25.22 -4.30
C ARG A 234 -5.70 -25.81 -3.92
N LEU A 235 -4.82 -25.02 -3.31
CA LEU A 235 -3.47 -25.39 -2.88
C LEU A 235 -3.26 -25.02 -1.40
N PRO A 236 -3.87 -25.78 -0.46
CA PRO A 236 -3.77 -25.47 0.97
C PRO A 236 -2.35 -25.61 1.53
N ASN A 237 -1.52 -26.47 0.92
CA ASN A 237 -0.12 -26.62 1.33
C ASN A 237 0.70 -25.41 0.87
N ALA A 238 1.16 -24.58 1.82
CA ALA A 238 1.94 -23.38 1.57
C ALA A 238 3.21 -23.63 0.72
N TRP A 239 3.90 -24.76 0.94
CA TRP A 239 5.13 -25.10 0.20
C TRP A 239 4.85 -25.37 -1.27
N LEU A 240 3.80 -26.15 -1.57
CA LEU A 240 3.41 -26.43 -2.95
C LEU A 240 2.91 -25.16 -3.65
N ARG A 241 2.14 -24.34 -2.91
CA ARG A 241 1.54 -23.12 -3.43
C ARG A 241 2.58 -22.09 -3.88
N VAL A 242 3.65 -21.86 -3.12
CA VAL A 242 4.73 -20.94 -3.54
C VAL A 242 5.53 -21.47 -4.72
N VAL A 243 5.71 -22.79 -4.84
CA VAL A 243 6.38 -23.40 -5.99
C VAL A 243 5.54 -23.24 -7.25
N VAL A 244 4.25 -23.60 -7.20
CA VAL A 244 3.32 -23.46 -8.33
C VAL A 244 3.17 -21.99 -8.73
N GLY A 245 3.01 -21.09 -7.75
CA GLY A 245 2.92 -19.65 -8.01
C GLY A 245 4.20 -19.07 -8.62
N GLY A 246 5.37 -19.47 -8.13
CA GLY A 246 6.66 -19.05 -8.70
C GLY A 246 6.81 -19.51 -10.15
N CYS A 247 6.51 -20.78 -10.44
CA CYS A 247 6.49 -21.30 -11.81
C CYS A 247 5.48 -20.57 -12.70
N ALA A 248 4.31 -20.22 -12.18
CA ALA A 248 3.30 -19.46 -12.91
C ALA A 248 3.77 -18.04 -13.26
N VAL A 249 4.43 -17.33 -12.32
CA VAL A 249 5.02 -16.01 -12.59
C VAL A 249 6.10 -16.11 -13.67
N ILE A 250 6.98 -17.12 -13.61
CA ILE A 250 7.99 -17.37 -14.64
C ILE A 250 7.32 -17.58 -16.01
N ALA A 251 6.32 -18.46 -16.08
CA ALA A 251 5.61 -18.74 -17.32
C ALA A 251 4.92 -17.48 -17.88
N LEU A 252 4.28 -16.68 -17.02
CA LEU A 252 3.68 -15.41 -17.41
C LEU A 252 4.71 -14.41 -17.95
N THR A 253 5.88 -14.30 -17.32
CA THR A 253 6.98 -13.43 -17.80
C THR A 253 7.41 -13.83 -19.20
N TYR A 254 7.62 -15.12 -19.47
CA TYR A 254 8.00 -15.59 -20.80
C TYR A 254 6.88 -15.45 -21.83
N PHE A 255 5.63 -15.67 -21.44
CA PHE A 255 4.47 -15.48 -22.32
C PHE A 255 4.30 -14.01 -22.74
N CYS A 256 4.52 -13.06 -21.82
CA CYS A 256 4.43 -11.62 -22.13
C CYS A 256 5.64 -11.11 -22.91
N GLY A 257 6.75 -11.85 -22.94
CA GLY A 257 7.99 -11.44 -23.60
C GLY A 257 8.65 -10.19 -22.99
N THR A 258 8.27 -9.79 -21.78
CA THR A 258 8.81 -8.63 -21.06
C THR A 258 8.87 -8.89 -19.55
N ARG A 259 9.73 -8.15 -18.85
CA ARG A 259 9.90 -8.19 -17.39
C ARG A 259 9.31 -7.00 -16.66
N ASP A 260 8.66 -6.09 -17.38
CA ASP A 260 8.07 -4.85 -16.86
C ASP A 260 7.08 -5.08 -15.70
N TYR A 261 6.48 -6.28 -15.63
CA TYR A 261 5.49 -6.65 -14.61
C TYR A 261 6.10 -7.36 -13.39
N ASN A 262 7.38 -7.75 -13.44
CA ASN A 262 8.10 -8.37 -12.34
C ASN A 262 8.65 -7.29 -11.38
N GLY A 263 8.58 -7.52 -10.07
CA GLY A 263 8.98 -6.52 -9.06
C GLY A 263 7.96 -5.39 -8.89
N ALA A 264 8.42 -4.23 -8.41
CA ALA A 264 7.57 -3.07 -8.12
C ALA A 264 7.00 -2.43 -9.40
N GLY A 265 7.85 -2.22 -10.41
CA GLY A 265 7.49 -1.58 -11.68
C GLY A 265 7.60 -0.05 -11.65
N MET A 266 8.53 0.50 -10.87
CA MET A 266 8.74 1.96 -10.77
C MET A 266 9.14 2.57 -12.11
N ASP A 267 9.96 1.92 -12.92
CA ASP A 267 10.39 2.46 -14.22
C ASP A 267 9.23 2.70 -15.17
N VAL A 268 8.24 1.80 -15.16
CA VAL A 268 7.02 1.93 -15.97
C VAL A 268 6.12 3.03 -15.42
N ILE A 269 6.05 3.21 -14.09
CA ILE A 269 5.35 4.35 -13.48
C ILE A 269 6.01 5.66 -13.93
N THR A 270 7.34 5.75 -13.85
CA THR A 270 8.11 6.92 -14.29
C THR A 270 7.89 7.20 -15.77
N ALA A 271 7.97 6.19 -16.64
CA ALA A 271 7.71 6.33 -18.07
C ALA A 271 6.26 6.78 -18.37
N ALA A 272 5.28 6.30 -17.61
CA ALA A 272 3.89 6.70 -17.76
C ALA A 272 3.67 8.16 -17.35
N VAL A 273 4.23 8.58 -16.20
CA VAL A 273 4.01 9.92 -15.65
C VAL A 273 4.85 10.99 -16.36
N GLU A 274 6.14 10.73 -16.57
CA GLU A 274 7.07 11.75 -17.07
C GLU A 274 7.18 11.76 -18.59
N GLN A 275 7.08 10.58 -19.23
CA GLN A 275 7.22 10.45 -20.69
C GLN A 275 5.86 10.30 -21.38
N GLY A 276 4.78 10.07 -20.63
CA GLY A 276 3.45 9.85 -21.19
C GLY A 276 3.35 8.56 -22.01
N THR A 277 4.13 7.53 -21.65
CA THR A 277 4.16 6.26 -22.39
C THR A 277 3.82 5.07 -21.50
N ALA A 278 2.88 4.24 -21.94
CA ALA A 278 2.52 2.98 -21.30
C ALA A 278 1.91 2.03 -22.32
N ARG A 279 2.10 0.72 -22.13
CA ARG A 279 1.41 -0.29 -22.95
C ARG A 279 -0.06 -0.40 -22.53
N PRO A 280 -1.02 -0.48 -23.47
CA PRO A 280 -2.46 -0.54 -23.15
C PRO A 280 -2.84 -1.66 -22.18
N GLU A 281 -2.22 -2.82 -22.29
CA GLU A 281 -2.47 -4.01 -21.47
C GLU A 281 -1.75 -3.99 -20.12
N ALA A 282 -0.85 -3.02 -19.87
CA ALA A 282 0.05 -3.04 -18.73
C ALA A 282 -0.69 -3.06 -17.38
N PHE A 283 -1.76 -2.29 -17.24
CA PHE A 283 -2.54 -2.25 -16.00
C PHE A 283 -3.14 -3.63 -15.69
N ALA A 284 -3.70 -4.32 -16.69
CA ALA A 284 -4.33 -5.62 -16.52
C ALA A 284 -3.29 -6.72 -16.21
N LEU A 285 -2.17 -6.71 -16.93
CA LEU A 285 -1.06 -7.64 -16.68
C LEU A 285 -0.46 -7.44 -15.30
N LYS A 286 -0.30 -6.20 -14.83
CA LYS A 286 0.19 -5.95 -13.47
C LYS A 286 -0.77 -6.48 -12.40
N ILE A 287 -2.08 -6.33 -12.57
CA ILE A 287 -3.09 -6.93 -11.68
C ILE A 287 -2.89 -8.44 -11.63
N LEU A 288 -2.77 -9.11 -12.78
CA LEU A 288 -2.61 -10.56 -12.88
C LEU A 288 -1.33 -11.03 -12.18
N PHE A 289 -0.19 -10.42 -12.50
CA PHE A 289 1.11 -10.77 -11.92
C PHE A 289 1.13 -10.58 -10.40
N THR A 290 0.59 -9.47 -9.92
CA THR A 290 0.51 -9.17 -8.48
C THR A 290 -0.42 -10.16 -7.77
N ALA A 291 -1.58 -10.47 -8.37
CA ALA A 291 -2.52 -11.44 -7.82
C ALA A 291 -1.91 -12.85 -7.73
N VAL A 292 -1.24 -13.33 -8.77
CA VAL A 292 -0.57 -14.64 -8.75
C VAL A 292 0.55 -14.65 -7.71
N THR A 293 1.38 -13.61 -7.67
CA THR A 293 2.52 -13.52 -6.74
C THR A 293 2.05 -13.54 -5.28
N LEU A 294 1.15 -12.64 -4.90
CA LEU A 294 0.76 -12.48 -3.50
C LEU A 294 -0.17 -13.62 -3.03
N SER A 295 -1.10 -14.08 -3.87
CA SER A 295 -1.97 -15.22 -3.52
C SER A 295 -1.19 -16.53 -3.32
N ALA A 296 -0.06 -16.68 -4.01
CA ALA A 296 0.84 -17.81 -3.84
C ALA A 296 1.57 -17.80 -2.49
N GLY A 297 1.66 -16.65 -1.82
CA GLY A 297 2.27 -16.51 -0.50
C GLY A 297 3.65 -15.84 -0.50
N PHE A 298 4.08 -15.28 -1.65
CA PHE A 298 5.20 -14.33 -1.67
C PHE A 298 4.86 -13.08 -0.87
N LYS A 299 5.89 -12.33 -0.48
CA LYS A 299 5.78 -11.26 0.50
C LYS A 299 6.10 -9.90 -0.12
N GLY A 300 5.37 -8.89 0.34
CA GLY A 300 5.45 -7.53 -0.15
C GLY A 300 4.12 -6.81 0.06
N GLY A 301 3.93 -5.70 -0.63
CA GLY A 301 2.72 -4.88 -0.60
C GLY A 301 1.99 -4.77 -1.93
N GLU A 302 0.79 -4.22 -1.88
CA GLU A 302 -0.10 -4.04 -3.03
C GLU A 302 -0.16 -2.57 -3.50
N VAL A 303 0.41 -1.64 -2.73
CA VAL A 303 0.27 -0.19 -2.97
C VAL A 303 1.02 0.26 -4.22
N VAL A 304 2.31 -0.04 -4.39
CA VAL A 304 3.01 0.31 -5.63
C VAL A 304 2.43 -0.40 -6.86
N PRO A 305 2.01 -1.68 -6.80
CA PRO A 305 1.19 -2.26 -7.85
C PRO A 305 -0.08 -1.46 -8.17
N SER A 306 -0.77 -0.90 -7.16
CA SER A 306 -1.91 0.00 -7.41
C SER A 306 -1.51 1.31 -8.10
N PHE A 307 -0.32 1.85 -7.77
CA PHE A 307 0.25 3.00 -8.48
C PHE A 307 0.53 2.69 -9.93
N PHE A 308 1.16 1.55 -10.21
CA PHE A 308 1.44 1.06 -11.56
C PHE A 308 0.14 0.94 -12.37
N VAL A 309 -0.85 0.26 -11.81
CA VAL A 309 -2.14 0.02 -12.47
C VAL A 309 -2.82 1.34 -12.78
N GLY A 310 -2.85 2.27 -11.82
CA GLY A 310 -3.43 3.60 -12.01
C GLY A 310 -2.67 4.44 -13.04
N ALA A 311 -1.34 4.51 -12.94
CA ALA A 311 -0.50 5.28 -13.84
C ALA A 311 -0.63 4.81 -15.28
N THR A 312 -0.52 3.49 -15.51
CA THR A 312 -0.60 2.92 -16.85
C THR A 312 -2.00 3.03 -17.45
N PHE A 313 -3.06 2.80 -16.66
CA PHE A 313 -4.44 3.02 -17.12
C PHE A 313 -4.69 4.49 -17.47
N GLY A 314 -4.30 5.41 -16.58
CA GLY A 314 -4.45 6.85 -16.78
C GLY A 314 -3.68 7.35 -18.00
N CYS A 315 -2.44 6.89 -18.18
CA CYS A 315 -1.60 7.22 -19.34
C CYS A 315 -2.24 6.83 -20.68
N VAL A 316 -2.93 5.70 -20.72
CA VAL A 316 -3.55 5.16 -21.95
C VAL A 316 -4.91 5.78 -22.21
N VAL A 317 -5.76 5.92 -21.19
CA VAL A 317 -7.14 6.39 -21.34
C VAL A 317 -7.23 7.92 -21.36
N GLY A 318 -6.36 8.61 -20.63
CA GLY A 318 -6.35 10.07 -20.55
C GLY A 318 -6.32 10.78 -21.91
N PRO A 319 -5.38 10.43 -22.82
CA PRO A 319 -5.32 11.02 -24.14
C PRO A 319 -6.59 10.83 -24.97
N LEU A 320 -7.29 9.70 -24.79
CA LEU A 320 -8.59 9.45 -25.45
C LEU A 320 -9.68 10.42 -24.97
N LEU A 321 -9.54 10.96 -23.76
CA LEU A 321 -10.41 11.98 -23.19
C LEU A 321 -9.91 13.41 -23.45
N GLY A 322 -8.75 13.58 -24.11
CA GLY A 322 -8.11 14.88 -24.31
C GLY A 322 -7.38 15.41 -23.08
N ILE A 323 -6.92 14.53 -22.19
CA ILE A 323 -6.04 14.86 -21.05
C ILE A 323 -4.60 14.51 -21.44
N PRO A 324 -3.60 15.37 -21.17
CA PRO A 324 -2.19 15.03 -21.41
C PRO A 324 -1.81 13.71 -20.73
N ALA A 325 -1.12 12.82 -21.44
CA ALA A 325 -0.86 11.44 -21.00
C ALA A 325 -0.19 11.36 -19.61
N GLY A 326 0.89 12.12 -19.40
CA GLY A 326 1.61 12.14 -18.12
C GLY A 326 0.76 12.65 -16.95
N PHE A 327 -0.03 13.70 -17.18
CA PHE A 327 -0.95 14.23 -16.18
C PHE A 327 -2.08 13.23 -15.87
N ALA A 328 -2.63 12.58 -16.88
CA ALA A 328 -3.62 11.53 -16.69
C ALA A 328 -3.05 10.31 -15.96
N ALA A 329 -1.78 9.96 -16.18
CA ALA A 329 -1.09 8.93 -15.42
C ALA A 329 -0.98 9.30 -13.93
N ALA A 330 -0.60 10.53 -13.60
CA ALA A 330 -0.57 11.03 -12.22
C ALA A 330 -1.97 10.98 -11.55
N LEU A 331 -3.00 11.41 -12.28
CA LEU A 331 -4.40 11.32 -11.83
C LEU A 331 -4.83 9.86 -11.62
N GLY A 332 -4.49 8.98 -12.54
CA GLY A 332 -4.81 7.55 -12.46
C GLY A 332 -4.14 6.87 -11.28
N LEU A 333 -2.85 7.15 -11.04
CA LEU A 333 -2.08 6.65 -9.91
C LEU A 333 -2.76 6.99 -8.58
N THR A 334 -3.09 8.27 -8.39
CA THR A 334 -3.71 8.78 -7.16
C THR A 334 -5.14 8.28 -6.98
N ALA A 335 -5.92 8.23 -8.06
CA ALA A 335 -7.29 7.75 -8.05
C ALA A 335 -7.40 6.26 -7.74
N VAL A 336 -6.59 5.41 -8.37
CA VAL A 336 -6.61 3.96 -8.12
C VAL A 336 -6.11 3.66 -6.71
N PHE A 337 -5.07 4.34 -6.23
CA PHE A 337 -4.65 4.24 -4.83
C PHE A 337 -5.76 4.64 -3.86
N CYS A 338 -6.44 5.76 -4.12
CA CYS A 338 -7.57 6.22 -3.31
C CYS A 338 -8.69 5.19 -3.23
N GLY A 339 -9.12 4.65 -4.37
CA GLY A 339 -10.17 3.64 -4.43
C GLY A 339 -9.76 2.31 -3.79
N ALA A 340 -8.50 1.91 -3.95
CA ALA A 340 -7.98 0.67 -3.39
C ALA A 340 -7.77 0.72 -1.87
N THR A 341 -7.39 1.88 -1.33
CA THR A 341 -7.13 2.06 0.11
C THR A 341 -8.27 2.68 0.89
N ASN A 342 -9.26 3.25 0.19
CA ASN A 342 -10.37 4.02 0.76
C ASN A 342 -9.92 5.27 1.55
N CYS A 343 -8.79 5.87 1.18
CA CYS A 343 -8.20 7.01 1.89
C CYS A 343 -8.09 8.27 1.00
N PRO A 344 -9.17 9.06 0.82
CA PRO A 344 -9.16 10.22 -0.08
C PRO A 344 -8.21 11.33 0.40
N LEU A 345 -8.21 11.66 1.69
CA LEU A 345 -7.33 12.71 2.23
C LEU A 345 -5.85 12.35 2.05
N ALA A 346 -5.47 11.12 2.37
CA ALA A 346 -4.09 10.65 2.17
C ALA A 346 -3.69 10.69 0.69
N SER A 347 -4.60 10.33 -0.22
CA SER A 347 -4.33 10.32 -1.67
C SER A 347 -4.16 11.73 -2.24
N ILE A 348 -4.87 12.72 -1.69
CA ILE A 348 -4.71 14.13 -2.07
C ILE A 348 -3.34 14.63 -1.61
N PHE A 349 -2.93 14.37 -0.37
CA PHE A 349 -1.58 14.73 0.09
C PHE A 349 -0.49 14.00 -0.69
N LEU A 350 -0.72 12.72 -1.03
CA LEU A 350 0.19 11.94 -1.87
C LEU A 350 0.41 12.63 -3.21
N SER A 351 -0.67 13.13 -3.82
CA SER A 351 -0.56 13.85 -5.10
C SER A 351 0.36 15.07 -5.01
N VAL A 352 0.26 15.84 -3.92
CA VAL A 352 1.07 17.04 -3.73
C VAL A 352 2.54 16.69 -3.48
N GLU A 353 2.81 15.69 -2.64
CA GLU A 353 4.20 15.32 -2.33
C GLU A 353 4.90 14.60 -3.50
N LEU A 354 4.16 13.90 -4.37
CA LEU A 354 4.72 13.23 -5.55
C LEU A 354 4.83 14.13 -6.78
N PHE A 355 3.85 15.00 -7.03
CA PHE A 355 3.69 15.72 -8.31
C PHE A 355 3.73 17.26 -8.18
N GLY A 356 3.68 17.80 -6.96
CA GLY A 356 3.51 19.23 -6.71
C GLY A 356 2.04 19.66 -6.57
N ASP A 357 1.83 20.94 -6.27
CA ASP A 357 0.53 21.52 -5.90
C ASP A 357 -0.31 22.03 -7.09
N GLY A 358 0.30 22.21 -8.27
CA GLY A 358 -0.36 22.81 -9.44
C GLY A 358 -1.63 22.10 -9.92
N GLY A 359 -1.82 20.80 -9.62
CA GLY A 359 -2.98 20.00 -10.01
C GLY A 359 -3.98 19.70 -8.89
N LEU A 360 -3.86 20.33 -7.71
CA LEU A 360 -4.54 19.89 -6.47
C LEU A 360 -6.06 19.67 -6.63
N LEU A 361 -6.76 20.58 -7.31
CA LEU A 361 -8.22 20.46 -7.49
C LEU A 361 -8.60 19.27 -8.38
N TYR A 362 -7.81 18.97 -9.41
CA TYR A 362 -8.02 17.78 -10.25
C TYR A 362 -7.79 16.50 -9.47
N PHE A 363 -6.73 16.46 -8.64
CA PHE A 363 -6.46 15.32 -7.76
C PHE A 363 -7.55 15.11 -6.72
N ALA A 364 -8.05 16.19 -6.10
CA ALA A 364 -9.16 16.11 -5.16
C ALA A 364 -10.43 15.57 -5.82
N LEU A 365 -10.76 16.05 -7.02
CA LEU A 365 -11.92 15.57 -7.78
C LEU A 365 -11.81 14.08 -8.13
N VAL A 366 -10.68 13.66 -8.73
CA VAL A 366 -10.51 12.27 -9.17
C VAL A 366 -10.46 11.31 -7.97
N CYS A 367 -9.83 11.70 -6.86
CA CYS A 367 -9.81 10.92 -5.63
C CYS A 367 -11.21 10.81 -5.01
N GLY A 368 -11.98 11.90 -4.97
CA GLY A 368 -13.35 11.90 -4.44
C GLY A 368 -14.27 10.96 -5.22
N ILE A 369 -14.23 11.04 -6.55
CA ILE A 369 -15.03 10.17 -7.43
C ILE A 369 -14.61 8.70 -7.26
N SER A 370 -13.31 8.42 -7.29
CA SER A 370 -12.79 7.07 -7.11
C SER A 370 -13.16 6.48 -5.73
N TYR A 371 -13.06 7.29 -4.67
CA TYR A 371 -13.46 6.88 -3.33
C TYR A 371 -14.95 6.50 -3.27
N VAL A 372 -15.84 7.31 -3.83
CA VAL A 372 -17.29 7.03 -3.79
C VAL A 372 -17.64 5.81 -4.63
N LEU A 373 -17.14 5.73 -5.86
CA LEU A 373 -17.54 4.71 -6.83
C LEU A 373 -16.84 3.35 -6.65
N SER A 374 -15.70 3.30 -5.96
CA SER A 374 -15.09 2.03 -5.53
C SER A 374 -15.96 1.25 -4.52
N GLY A 375 -17.00 1.90 -3.97
CA GLY A 375 -17.94 1.27 -3.05
C GLY A 375 -17.25 0.85 -1.76
N TYR A 376 -17.52 -0.35 -1.27
CA TYR A 376 -16.91 -0.88 -0.04
C TYR A 376 -15.79 -1.89 -0.33
N ASN A 377 -15.29 -1.91 -1.56
CA ASN A 377 -14.15 -2.74 -1.92
C ASN A 377 -12.85 -2.06 -1.45
N GLY A 378 -11.83 -2.85 -1.09
CA GLY A 378 -10.52 -2.31 -0.75
C GLY A 378 -9.50 -3.41 -0.50
N LEU A 379 -8.23 -3.02 -0.46
CA LEU A 379 -7.09 -3.94 -0.26
C LEU A 379 -7.13 -4.59 1.13
N TYR A 380 -7.57 -3.86 2.14
CA TYR A 380 -7.48 -4.28 3.54
C TYR A 380 -8.86 -4.64 4.09
N SER A 381 -9.09 -5.92 4.38
CA SER A 381 -10.37 -6.42 4.90
C SER A 381 -10.63 -6.10 6.37
N SER A 382 -9.58 -5.80 7.15
CA SER A 382 -9.71 -5.38 8.56
C SER A 382 -10.05 -3.89 8.72
N GLN A 383 -10.06 -3.12 7.63
CA GLN A 383 -10.54 -1.75 7.66
C GLN A 383 -12.02 -1.67 8.01
N THR A 384 -12.36 -0.67 8.81
CA THR A 384 -13.75 -0.37 9.15
C THR A 384 -14.19 0.92 8.46
N ILE A 385 -15.31 0.87 7.74
CA ILE A 385 -15.97 2.03 7.15
C ILE A 385 -17.08 2.47 8.11
N VAL A 386 -16.84 3.58 8.79
CA VAL A 386 -17.68 4.05 9.91
C VAL A 386 -18.95 4.71 9.38
N TYR A 387 -18.83 5.52 8.34
CA TYR A 387 -19.94 6.23 7.69
C TYR A 387 -20.13 5.79 6.24
N SER A 388 -21.38 5.83 5.77
CA SER A 388 -21.70 5.58 4.38
C SER A 388 -21.03 6.59 3.45
N LYS A 389 -20.52 6.10 2.31
CA LYS A 389 -19.89 6.94 1.29
C LYS A 389 -20.88 7.80 0.51
N LEU A 390 -22.17 7.46 0.59
CA LEU A 390 -23.25 8.10 -0.19
C LEU A 390 -24.24 8.88 0.67
N LYS A 391 -24.39 8.50 1.94
CA LYS A 391 -25.34 9.12 2.88
C LYS A 391 -24.62 9.42 4.18
N ALA A 392 -25.02 10.49 4.86
CA ALA A 392 -24.54 10.82 6.21
C ALA A 392 -25.14 9.86 7.26
N GLN A 393 -24.86 8.57 7.12
CA GLN A 393 -25.39 7.50 7.95
C GLN A 393 -24.24 6.68 8.53
N TYR A 394 -24.28 6.45 9.84
CA TYR A 394 -23.38 5.54 10.52
C TYR A 394 -23.72 4.09 10.15
N ILE A 395 -22.71 3.31 9.75
CA ILE A 395 -22.89 1.92 9.30
C ILE A 395 -21.90 0.94 9.97
N ASN A 396 -20.69 1.39 10.31
CA ASN A 396 -19.67 0.61 11.00
C ASN A 396 -19.45 -0.81 10.44
N VAL A 397 -19.07 -0.89 9.16
CA VAL A 397 -18.93 -2.17 8.43
C VAL A 397 -17.48 -2.44 8.06
N ARG A 398 -17.11 -3.72 7.94
CA ARG A 398 -15.79 -4.08 7.40
C ARG A 398 -15.75 -3.96 5.88
N THR A 399 -14.62 -3.52 5.35
CA THR A 399 -14.35 -3.50 3.92
C THR A 399 -14.50 -4.90 3.31
N ASN A 400 -15.03 -4.98 2.09
CA ASN A 400 -15.36 -6.20 1.33
C ASN A 400 -16.49 -7.07 1.91
N ALA A 401 -17.02 -6.77 3.11
CA ALA A 401 -18.11 -7.52 3.74
C ALA A 401 -19.50 -6.89 3.51
N TYR A 402 -19.56 -5.72 2.87
CA TYR A 402 -20.79 -4.95 2.70
C TYR A 402 -21.09 -4.65 1.22
N HIS A 403 -22.31 -4.97 0.80
CA HIS A 403 -22.90 -4.52 -0.44
C HIS A 403 -23.93 -3.43 -0.15
N ALA A 404 -23.84 -2.31 -0.88
CA ALA A 404 -24.72 -1.16 -0.65
C ALA A 404 -26.20 -1.57 -0.79
N GLY A 405 -26.96 -1.47 0.30
CA GLY A 405 -28.39 -1.79 0.34
C GLY A 405 -28.77 -3.02 1.16
N GLU A 406 -27.81 -3.78 1.70
CA GLU A 406 -28.10 -4.85 2.66
C GLU A 406 -28.26 -4.30 4.09
N PRO A 407 -29.20 -4.82 4.90
CA PRO A 407 -29.23 -4.51 6.32
C PRO A 407 -28.00 -5.13 7.00
N VAL A 408 -27.28 -4.33 7.79
CA VAL A 408 -26.13 -4.80 8.56
C VAL A 408 -26.41 -4.51 10.03
N ASP A 409 -26.31 -5.55 10.86
CA ASP A 409 -26.17 -5.34 12.29
C ASP A 409 -24.87 -4.57 12.53
N PRO A 410 -24.91 -3.40 13.19
CA PRO A 410 -23.71 -2.63 13.49
C PRO A 410 -22.66 -3.55 14.11
N PHE A 411 -21.39 -3.42 13.73
CA PHE A 411 -20.33 -4.12 14.45
C PHE A 411 -20.34 -3.63 15.91
N HIS A 412 -20.96 -4.39 16.80
CA HIS A 412 -20.95 -4.12 18.23
C HIS A 412 -19.51 -4.36 18.71
N GLN A 413 -18.84 -3.29 19.15
CA GLN A 413 -17.66 -3.44 20.00
C GLN A 413 -18.08 -4.36 21.15
N ALA A 414 -17.30 -5.43 21.40
CA ALA A 414 -17.50 -6.24 22.59
C ALA A 414 -17.57 -5.29 23.80
N PRO A 415 -18.55 -5.44 24.71
CA PRO A 415 -18.66 -4.54 25.84
C PRO A 415 -17.32 -4.50 26.58
N GLU A 416 -16.80 -3.29 26.81
CA GLU A 416 -15.70 -3.08 27.75
C GLU A 416 -16.08 -3.84 29.02
N LYS A 417 -15.23 -4.81 29.43
CA LYS A 417 -15.41 -5.43 30.74
C LYS A 417 -15.44 -4.28 31.77
N PRO A 418 -16.40 -4.27 32.70
CA PRO A 418 -16.37 -3.31 33.78
C PRO A 418 -15.02 -3.41 34.47
N GLU A 419 -14.36 -2.28 34.70
CA GLU A 419 -13.23 -2.21 35.62
C GLU A 419 -13.75 -2.67 37.00
N GLU A 420 -13.31 -3.84 37.45
CA GLU A 420 -13.42 -4.29 38.84
C GLU A 420 -12.16 -3.92 39.63
#